data_AF-A0A7S4VAY2-F1
#
_entry.id   AF-A0A7S4VAY2-F1
#
_cell.length_a   1.000
_cell.length_b   1.000
_cell.length_c   1.000
_cell.angle_alpha   90.00
_cell.angle_beta   90.00
_cell.angle_gamma   90.00
#
_symmetry.space_group_name_H-M   'P 1'
#
loop_
_entity.id
_entity.type
_entity.pdbx_description
1 polymer ?
#
loop_
_entity_poly.entity_id
_entity_poly.type
_entity_poly.pdbx_seq_one_letter_code
_entity_poly.pdbx_strand_id
1 'polypeptide(L)'
;GAGRRGVPLRAGSGARPGQPSAQCGKLLMKLCQASQRGFFKDAEKLFARYAAAGCNVDIRTYNQVINAAARSGNLKGAEGWFHRAVENGIKPDAALYTSVINAASKKGRAGSLEAAEAWFARARDR
;
A
#
# COMPACT_ATOMS: atom_id res chain seq x y z
N GLY A 1 -28.62 17.50 2.32
CA GLY A 1 -27.17 17.66 2.52
C GLY A 1 -26.44 16.68 1.64
N ALA A 2 -25.83 17.15 0.55
CA ALA A 2 -25.36 16.31 -0.54
C ALA A 2 -23.90 15.84 -0.37
N GLY A 3 -23.73 14.51 -0.41
CA GLY A 3 -22.71 13.80 -1.17
C GLY A 3 -21.24 14.20 -0.98
N ARG A 4 -20.52 13.39 -0.19
CA ARG A 4 -19.05 13.36 -0.18
C ARG A 4 -18.55 13.01 -1.59
N ARG A 5 -17.99 14.01 -2.30
CA ARG A 5 -17.39 13.83 -3.62
C ARG A 5 -16.09 13.05 -3.47
N GLY A 6 -16.10 11.79 -3.88
CA GLY A 6 -14.88 11.05 -4.17
C GLY A 6 -14.09 11.80 -5.25
N VAL A 7 -12.79 11.97 -5.02
CA VAL A 7 -11.87 12.58 -5.98
C VAL A 7 -11.81 11.68 -7.21
N PRO A 8 -12.18 12.14 -8.42
CA PRO A 8 -11.95 11.36 -9.63
C PRO A 8 -10.45 11.38 -9.93
N LEU A 9 -9.84 10.19 -10.01
CA LEU A 9 -8.52 10.00 -10.60
C LEU A 9 -8.61 10.40 -12.07
N ARG A 10 -8.30 11.67 -12.36
CA ARG A 10 -8.31 12.23 -13.71
C ARG A 10 -7.26 11.47 -14.54
N ALA A 11 -7.74 10.87 -15.63
CA ALA A 11 -6.91 10.28 -16.68
C ALA A 11 -5.98 11.37 -17.25
N GLY A 12 -4.68 11.20 -17.00
CA GLY A 12 -3.61 11.95 -17.65
C GLY A 12 -3.18 11.22 -18.91
N SER A 13 -3.40 11.85 -20.05
CA SER A 13 -3.09 11.43 -21.41
C SER A 13 -1.64 10.93 -21.60
N GLY A 14 -1.46 9.91 -22.45
CA GLY A 14 -0.17 9.64 -23.12
C GLY A 14 0.47 8.26 -22.96
N ALA A 15 -0.26 7.20 -22.57
CA ALA A 15 0.31 5.85 -22.53
C ALA A 15 0.07 5.11 -23.86
N ARG A 16 1.14 4.73 -24.57
CA ARG A 16 1.06 3.80 -25.71
C ARG A 16 0.37 2.50 -25.26
N PRO A 17 -0.65 2.00 -25.98
CA PRO A 17 -1.18 0.68 -25.73
C PRO A 17 -0.25 -0.36 -26.33
N GLY A 18 0.27 -1.28 -25.50
CA GLY A 18 1.01 -2.46 -25.99
C GLY A 18 2.33 -2.71 -25.27
N GLN A 19 2.25 -3.39 -24.11
CA GLN A 19 2.99 -4.62 -23.77
C GLN A 19 2.83 -4.94 -22.27
N PRO A 20 1.90 -5.83 -21.89
CA PRO A 20 1.57 -6.11 -20.49
C PRO A 20 2.59 -6.95 -19.69
N SER A 21 3.72 -7.38 -20.26
CA SER A 21 4.66 -8.28 -19.57
C SER A 21 5.99 -7.63 -19.14
N ALA A 22 6.64 -6.83 -19.99
CA ALA A 22 7.99 -6.31 -19.71
C ALA A 22 8.02 -5.09 -18.78
N GLN A 23 7.01 -4.22 -18.85
CA GLN A 23 6.96 -3.00 -18.04
C GLN A 23 6.54 -3.29 -16.60
N CYS A 24 5.66 -4.28 -16.40
CA CYS A 24 5.23 -4.72 -15.08
C CYS A 24 6.40 -5.29 -14.26
N GLY A 25 7.25 -6.14 -14.84
CA GLY A 25 8.44 -6.64 -14.15
C GLY A 25 9.39 -5.54 -13.64
N LYS A 26 9.67 -4.53 -14.50
CA LYS A 26 10.52 -3.38 -14.13
C LYS A 26 9.89 -2.51 -13.04
N LEU A 27 8.58 -2.26 -13.12
CA LEU A 27 7.87 -1.46 -12.13
C LEU A 27 7.78 -2.17 -10.77
N LEU A 28 7.52 -3.49 -10.77
CA LEU A 28 7.49 -4.30 -9.55
C LEU A 28 8.86 -4.35 -8.86
N MET A 29 9.95 -4.48 -9.63
CA MET A 29 11.32 -4.43 -9.09
C MET A 29 11.62 -3.09 -8.41
N LYS A 30 11.24 -1.97 -9.05
CA LYS A 30 11.39 -0.63 -8.46
C LYS A 30 10.54 -0.46 -7.20
N LEU A 31 9.31 -0.99 -7.21
CA LEU A 31 8.41 -0.95 -6.06
C LEU A 31 8.99 -1.72 -4.86
N CYS A 32 9.58 -2.90 -5.12
CA CYS A 32 10.28 -3.69 -4.12
C CYS A 32 11.50 -2.95 -3.54
N GLN A 33 12.29 -2.26 -4.37
CA GLN A 33 13.40 -1.43 -3.88
C GLN A 33 12.92 -0.26 -2.99
N ALA A 34 11.85 0.42 -3.40
CA ALA A 34 11.26 1.51 -2.60
C ALA A 34 10.74 0.99 -1.25
N SER A 35 10.13 -0.19 -1.24
CA SER A 35 9.72 -0.92 -0.04
C SER A 35 10.90 -1.23 0.88
N GLN A 36 11.99 -1.79 0.36
CA GLN A 36 13.20 -2.08 1.14
C GLN A 36 13.83 -0.84 1.76
N ARG A 37 13.80 0.28 1.04
CA ARG A 37 14.33 1.58 1.50
C ARG A 37 13.38 2.38 2.40
N GLY A 38 12.12 1.96 2.53
CA GLY A 38 11.10 2.72 3.26
C GLY A 38 10.69 4.03 2.57
N PHE A 39 10.86 4.14 1.24
CA PHE A 39 10.46 5.33 0.50
C PHE A 39 8.98 5.26 0.13
N PHE A 40 8.11 5.51 1.12
CA PHE A 40 6.67 5.41 0.98
C PHE A 40 6.12 6.21 -0.22
N LYS A 41 6.47 7.50 -0.35
CA LYS A 41 5.99 8.35 -1.45
C LYS A 41 6.37 7.82 -2.83
N ASP A 42 7.56 7.24 -2.97
CA ASP A 42 7.99 6.64 -4.23
C ASP A 42 7.27 5.32 -4.49
N ALA A 43 7.04 4.52 -3.45
CA ALA A 43 6.24 3.31 -3.55
C ALA A 43 4.80 3.62 -4.01
N GLU A 44 4.17 4.68 -3.50
CA GLU A 44 2.84 5.12 -3.96
C GLU A 44 2.82 5.51 -5.43
N LYS A 45 3.81 6.30 -5.87
CA LYS A 45 3.95 6.69 -7.28
C LYS A 45 4.17 5.47 -8.18
N LEU A 46 5.00 4.53 -7.75
CA LEU A 46 5.28 3.31 -8.50
C LEU A 46 4.06 2.40 -8.58
N PHE A 47 3.29 2.29 -7.49
CA PHE A 47 2.02 1.57 -7.50
C PHE A 47 1.03 2.20 -8.49
N ALA A 48 0.87 3.52 -8.48
CA ALA A 48 -0.02 4.21 -9.41
C ALA A 48 0.40 3.98 -10.87
N ARG A 49 1.71 3.98 -11.15
CA ARG A 49 2.24 3.63 -12.48
C ARG A 49 2.03 2.17 -12.83
N TYR A 50 2.16 1.26 -11.87
CA TYR A 50 1.91 -0.17 -12.06
C TYR A 50 0.44 -0.42 -12.44
N ALA A 51 -0.49 0.18 -11.70
CA ALA A 51 -1.92 0.11 -12.00
C ALA A 51 -2.27 0.79 -13.33
N ALA A 52 -1.74 1.99 -13.60
CA ALA A 52 -2.00 2.73 -14.84
C ALA A 52 -1.43 2.03 -16.09
N ALA A 53 -0.39 1.22 -15.94
CA ALA A 53 0.15 0.39 -17.01
C ALA A 53 -0.71 -0.86 -17.30
N GLY A 54 -1.84 -1.04 -16.60
CA GLY A 54 -2.69 -2.22 -16.73
C GLY A 54 -2.07 -3.49 -16.13
N CYS A 55 -1.06 -3.35 -15.27
CA CYS A 55 -0.47 -4.48 -14.59
C CYS A 55 -1.42 -5.02 -13.51
N ASN A 56 -1.42 -6.35 -13.32
CA ASN A 56 -2.28 -7.00 -12.35
C ASN A 56 -1.88 -6.64 -10.91
N VAL A 57 -2.66 -5.79 -10.27
CA VAL A 57 -2.47 -5.43 -8.87
C VAL A 57 -2.91 -6.59 -7.99
N ASP A 58 -1.98 -7.12 -7.21
CA ASP A 58 -2.21 -8.23 -6.29
C ASP A 58 -1.84 -7.85 -4.85
N ILE A 59 -2.03 -8.80 -3.94
CA ILE A 59 -1.60 -8.65 -2.55
C ILE A 59 -0.13 -8.30 -2.40
N ARG A 60 0.78 -8.83 -3.24
CA ARG A 60 2.21 -8.50 -3.16
C ARG A 60 2.43 -7.02 -3.45
N THR A 61 1.72 -6.46 -4.42
CA THR A 61 1.83 -5.07 -4.82
C THR A 61 1.39 -4.13 -3.69
N TYR A 62 0.28 -4.44 -3.02
CA TYR A 62 -0.14 -3.72 -1.81
C TYR A 62 0.86 -3.89 -0.66
N ASN A 63 1.38 -5.11 -0.48
CA ASN A 63 2.36 -5.41 0.56
C ASN A 63 3.62 -4.56 0.42
N GLN A 64 4.11 -4.34 -0.81
CA GLN A 64 5.26 -3.45 -1.02
C GLN A 64 5.02 -2.01 -0.54
N VAL A 65 3.86 -1.43 -0.83
CA VAL A 65 3.56 -0.05 -0.42
C VAL A 65 3.39 0.05 1.09
N ILE A 66 2.69 -0.92 1.69
CA ILE A 66 2.48 -0.97 3.14
C ILE A 66 3.79 -1.22 3.88
N ASN A 67 4.67 -2.09 3.37
CA ASN A 67 5.99 -2.32 3.93
C ASN A 67 6.89 -1.08 3.80
N ALA A 68 6.80 -0.35 2.69
CA ALA A 68 7.46 0.95 2.54
C ALA A 68 6.99 1.94 3.62
N ALA A 69 5.67 2.01 3.85
CA ALA A 69 5.07 2.83 4.89
C ALA A 69 5.56 2.42 6.28
N ALA A 70 5.60 1.12 6.57
CA ALA A 70 6.05 0.55 7.82
C ALA A 70 7.50 0.88 8.13
N ARG A 71 8.38 0.72 7.13
CA ARG A 71 9.80 1.07 7.26
C ARG A 71 10.02 2.57 7.46
N SER A 72 9.16 3.41 6.89
CA SER A 72 9.17 4.86 7.12
C SER A 72 8.54 5.31 8.45
N GLY A 73 7.94 4.39 9.24
CA GLY A 73 7.19 4.73 10.45
C GLY A 73 5.87 5.47 10.17
N ASN A 74 5.39 5.43 8.92
CA ASN A 74 4.15 6.09 8.51
C ASN A 74 2.95 5.18 8.72
N LEU A 75 2.44 5.12 9.95
CA LEU A 75 1.25 4.36 10.29
C LEU A 75 0.02 4.77 9.45
N LYS A 76 -0.26 6.07 9.32
CA LYS A 76 -1.42 6.56 8.55
C LYS A 76 -1.39 6.08 7.10
N GLY A 77 -0.21 6.08 6.49
CA GLY A 77 0.00 5.54 5.15
C GLY A 77 -0.27 4.04 5.10
N ALA A 78 0.29 3.27 6.04
CA ALA A 78 0.08 1.83 6.12
C ALA A 78 -1.40 1.46 6.26
N GLU A 79 -2.13 2.13 7.17
CA GLU A 79 -3.56 1.89 7.43
C GLU A 79 -4.43 2.25 6.21
N GLY A 80 -4.17 3.39 5.56
CA GLY A 80 -4.91 3.81 4.37
C GLY A 80 -4.75 2.83 3.21
N TRP A 81 -3.53 2.34 2.99
CA TRP A 81 -3.27 1.33 1.95
C TRP A 81 -3.82 -0.04 2.30
N PHE A 82 -3.82 -0.40 3.58
CA PHE A 82 -4.46 -1.61 4.06
C PHE A 82 -5.97 -1.58 3.80
N HIS A 83 -6.65 -0.49 4.16
CA HIS A 83 -8.07 -0.33 3.91
C HIS A 83 -8.38 -0.39 2.42
N ARG A 84 -7.57 0.28 1.60
CA ARG A 84 -7.68 0.22 0.14
C ARG A 84 -7.54 -1.21 -0.38
N ALA A 85 -6.64 -2.03 0.17
CA ALA A 85 -6.50 -3.43 -0.24
C ALA A 85 -7.81 -4.19 0.00
N VAL A 86 -8.41 -4.03 1.19
CA VAL A 86 -9.69 -4.66 1.55
C VAL A 86 -10.83 -4.16 0.67
N GLU A 87 -10.93 -2.85 0.43
CA GLU A 87 -11.94 -2.25 -0.46
C GLU A 87 -11.84 -2.74 -1.91
N ASN A 88 -10.64 -3.08 -2.38
CA ASN A 88 -10.43 -3.68 -3.70
C ASN A 88 -10.64 -5.21 -3.71
N GLY A 89 -11.20 -5.79 -2.64
CA GLY A 89 -11.45 -7.22 -2.53
C GLY A 89 -10.20 -8.08 -2.30
N ILE A 90 -9.05 -7.46 -2.01
CA ILE A 90 -7.82 -8.19 -1.71
C ILE A 90 -7.89 -8.68 -0.27
N LYS A 91 -7.95 -10.01 -0.09
CA LYS A 91 -7.90 -10.64 1.22
C LYS A 91 -6.51 -10.44 1.83
N PRO A 92 -6.33 -9.66 2.90
CA PRO A 92 -5.01 -9.37 3.42
C PRO A 92 -4.44 -10.57 4.20
N ASP A 93 -3.18 -10.89 3.93
CA ASP A 93 -2.45 -12.00 4.54
C ASP A 93 -1.81 -11.61 5.88
N ALA A 94 -1.22 -12.58 6.56
CA ALA A 94 -0.49 -12.33 7.82
C ALA A 94 0.65 -11.33 7.65
N ALA A 95 1.30 -11.30 6.48
CA ALA A 95 2.40 -10.37 6.20
C ALA A 95 1.91 -8.92 6.10
N LEU A 96 0.73 -8.66 5.52
CA LEU A 96 0.13 -7.33 5.44
C LEU A 96 -0.17 -6.77 6.83
N TYR A 97 -0.77 -7.58 7.69
CA TYR A 97 -1.08 -7.17 9.08
C TYR A 97 0.19 -6.93 9.88
N THR A 98 1.16 -7.84 9.79
CA THR A 98 2.47 -7.67 10.42
C THR A 98 3.15 -6.37 9.98
N SER A 99 3.02 -6.00 8.70
CA SER A 99 3.59 -4.76 8.17
C SER A 99 2.92 -3.53 8.78
N VAL A 100 1.59 -3.50 8.91
CA VAL A 100 0.86 -2.39 9.56
C VAL A 100 1.21 -2.29 11.04
N ILE A 101 1.27 -3.42 11.74
CA ILE A 101 1.68 -3.50 13.16
C ILE A 101 3.11 -2.95 13.33
N ASN A 102 4.05 -3.36 12.48
CA ASN A 102 5.43 -2.87 12.51
C ASN A 102 5.49 -1.34 12.25
N ALA A 103 4.63 -0.83 11.36
CA ALA A 103 4.47 0.62 11.15
C ALA A 103 4.00 1.33 12.43
N ALA A 104 3.05 0.73 13.16
CA ALA A 104 2.54 1.26 14.41
C ALA A 104 3.62 1.29 15.48
N SER A 105 4.35 0.19 15.67
CA SER A 105 5.41 0.06 16.68
C SER A 105 6.58 1.03 16.46
N LYS A 106 6.93 1.33 15.20
CA LYS A 106 8.03 2.26 14.87
C LYS A 106 7.72 3.73 15.09
N LYS A 107 6.44 4.10 15.18
CA LYS A 107 6.05 5.49 15.42
C LYS A 107 6.27 5.80 16.91
N GLY A 108 7.51 6.11 17.30
CA GLY A 108 7.98 6.25 18.69
C GLY A 108 7.32 7.34 19.55
N ARG A 109 5.99 7.33 19.69
CA ARG A 109 5.22 8.16 20.61
C ARG A 109 4.24 7.25 21.32
N ALA A 110 4.10 7.41 22.63
CA ALA A 110 3.35 6.60 23.60
C ALA A 110 2.01 5.94 23.18
N GLY A 111 1.35 6.34 22.08
CA GLY A 111 0.20 5.63 21.50
C GLY A 111 0.55 4.55 20.45
N SER A 112 1.83 4.23 20.22
CA SER A 112 2.25 3.18 19.28
C SER A 112 1.95 1.76 19.76
N LEU A 113 1.92 1.55 21.09
CA LEU A 113 1.58 0.25 21.67
C LEU A 113 0.09 -0.05 21.49
N GLU A 114 -0.78 0.87 21.88
CA GLU A 114 -2.25 0.71 21.72
C GLU A 114 -2.66 0.50 20.26
N ALA A 115 -2.05 1.25 19.33
CA ALA A 115 -2.30 1.06 17.91
C ALA A 115 -1.84 -0.33 17.45
N ALA A 116 -0.63 -0.77 17.83
CA ALA A 116 -0.15 -2.10 17.48
C ALA A 116 -1.04 -3.21 18.08
N GLU A 117 -1.46 -3.08 19.34
CA GLU A 117 -2.35 -4.01 20.03
C GLU A 117 -3.74 -4.06 19.39
N ALA A 118 -4.31 -2.92 19.01
CA ALA A 118 -5.58 -2.87 18.29
C ALA A 118 -5.49 -3.62 16.95
N TRP A 119 -4.39 -3.44 16.21
CA TRP A 119 -4.13 -4.18 14.98
C TRP A 119 -3.88 -5.68 15.24
N PHE A 120 -3.24 -6.05 16.34
CA PHE A 120 -3.07 -7.44 16.76
C PHE A 120 -4.40 -8.12 17.11
N ALA A 121 -5.27 -7.44 17.87
CA ALA A 121 -6.60 -7.94 18.21
C ALA A 121 -7.43 -8.17 16.94
N ARG A 122 -7.42 -7.19 16.03
CA ARG A 122 -8.07 -7.30 14.72
C ARG A 122 -7.49 -8.43 13.86
N ALA A 123 -6.20 -8.72 13.98
CA ALA A 123 -5.57 -9.82 13.25
C ALA A 123 -6.02 -11.20 13.76
N ARG A 124 -6.31 -11.33 15.07
CA ARG A 124 -6.76 -12.57 15.74
C ARG A 124 -8.24 -12.89 15.50
N ASP A 125 -9.07 -11.88 15.27
CA ASP A 125 -10.54 -12.03 15.10
C ASP A 125 -10.95 -12.38 13.65
N ARG A 126 -10.14 -13.16 12.93
CA ARG A 126 -10.33 -13.49 11.51
C ARG A 126 -10.30 -14.98 11.25
#